data_AF-A0AA38L745-F1
#
_entry.id   AF-A0AA38L745-F1
#
_cell.length_a   1.000
_cell.length_b   1.000
_cell.length_c   1.000
_cell.angle_alpha   90.00
_cell.angle_beta   90.00
_cell.angle_gamma   90.00
#
_symmetry.space_group_name_H-M   'P 1'
#
loop_
_entity.id
_entity.type
_entity.pdbx_description
1 polymer ?
#
loop_
_entity_poly.entity_id
_entity_poly.type
_entity_poly.pdbx_seq_one_letter_code
_entity_poly.pdbx_strand_id
1 'polypeptide(L)'
;MIRMIFSLAAQFGWKVHQMDVKSAFLNRDLQEEVYMTQPEGYVVPGQEAKVCRLKKSLYGLKQAPRAWYIKIDEHLVQHGFFRNPYDPNLYLK
;
A
#
# COMPACT_ATOMS: atom_id res chain seq x y z
N MET A 1 -19.14 -4.37 -2.01
CA MET A 1 -18.72 -5.78 -2.21
C MET A 1 -18.40 -6.50 -0.90
N ILE A 2 -17.55 -5.95 -0.02
CA ILE A 2 -17.08 -6.67 1.19
C ILE A 2 -18.19 -7.18 2.12
N ARG A 3 -19.27 -6.39 2.33
CA ARG A 3 -20.42 -6.80 3.15
C ARG A 3 -21.13 -8.03 2.58
N MET A 4 -21.26 -8.11 1.24
CA MET A 4 -21.88 -9.25 0.57
C MET A 4 -21.03 -10.51 0.74
N ILE A 5 -19.69 -10.40 0.64
CA ILE A 5 -18.77 -11.50 0.90
C ILE A 5 -18.90 -12.00 2.35
N PHE A 6 -19.00 -11.09 3.32
CA PHE A 6 -19.23 -11.49 4.72
C PHE A 6 -20.61 -12.11 4.95
N SER A 7 -21.67 -11.61 4.31
CA SER A 7 -23.00 -12.23 4.38
C SER A 7 -22.98 -13.66 3.85
N LEU A 8 -22.34 -13.90 2.70
CA LEU A 8 -22.19 -15.23 2.12
C LEU A 8 -21.35 -16.13 3.04
N ALA A 9 -20.23 -15.63 3.55
CA ALA A 9 -19.39 -16.39 4.47
C ALA A 9 -20.15 -16.79 5.74
N ALA A 10 -20.97 -15.90 6.31
CA ALA A 10 -21.83 -16.21 7.45
C ALA A 10 -22.91 -17.24 7.11
N GLN A 11 -23.55 -17.12 5.93
CA GLN A 11 -24.58 -18.05 5.47
C GLN A 11 -24.02 -19.47 5.23
N PHE A 12 -22.84 -19.58 4.63
CA PHE A 12 -22.21 -20.86 4.27
C PHE A 12 -21.21 -21.38 5.32
N GLY A 13 -21.06 -20.69 6.45
CA GLY A 13 -20.13 -21.06 7.52
C GLY A 13 -18.65 -21.00 7.12
N TRP A 14 -18.28 -20.15 6.16
CA TRP A 14 -16.90 -20.00 5.72
C TRP A 14 -16.03 -19.29 6.76
N LYS A 15 -14.80 -19.77 6.92
CA LYS A 15 -13.80 -19.09 7.74
C LYS A 15 -13.29 -17.85 7.00
N VAL A 16 -13.28 -16.73 7.72
CA VAL A 16 -12.78 -15.44 7.24
C VAL A 16 -11.53 -15.08 8.03
N HIS A 17 -10.49 -14.69 7.31
CA HIS A 17 -9.25 -14.16 7.89
C HIS A 17 -9.11 -12.69 7.51
N GLN A 18 -8.86 -11.85 8.51
CA GLN A 18 -8.55 -10.43 8.31
C GLN A 18 -7.10 -10.18 8.65
N MET A 19 -6.43 -9.39 7.81
CA MET A 19 -5.05 -8.97 8.03
C MET A 19 -4.96 -7.45 7.86
N ASP A 20 -4.33 -6.78 8.82
CA ASP A 20 -3.94 -5.38 8.73
C ASP A 20 -2.43 -5.29 8.55
N VAL A 21 -1.99 -4.60 7.50
CA VAL A 21 -0.56 -4.50 7.15
C VAL A 21 0.00 -3.23 7.74
N LYS A 22 0.76 -3.37 8.82
CA LYS A 22 1.53 -2.26 9.38
C LYS A 22 2.59 -1.80 8.38
N SER A 23 2.73 -0.48 8.25
CA SER A 23 3.76 0.14 7.41
C SER A 23 3.69 -0.23 5.93
N ALA A 24 2.49 -0.52 5.41
CA ALA A 24 2.25 -0.87 4.00
C ALA A 24 2.97 0.07 3.00
N PHE A 25 2.98 1.38 3.28
CA PHE A 25 3.60 2.37 2.40
C PHE A 25 5.14 2.35 2.43
N LEU A 26 5.76 1.87 3.52
CA LEU A 26 7.23 1.73 3.59
C LEU A 26 7.75 0.52 2.80
N ASN A 27 6.87 -0.32 2.24
CA ASN A 27 7.25 -1.55 1.54
C ASN A 27 7.45 -1.38 0.03
N ARG A 28 7.20 -0.19 -0.54
CA ARG A 28 7.47 0.08 -1.95
C ARG A 28 8.41 1.25 -2.15
N ASP A 29 9.31 1.07 -3.10
CA ASP A 29 10.14 2.14 -3.62
C ASP A 29 9.29 3.15 -4.39
N LEU A 30 9.67 4.42 -4.27
CA LEU A 30 9.08 5.50 -5.03
C LEU A 30 9.55 5.42 -6.47
N GLN A 31 8.61 5.27 -7.40
CA GLN A 31 8.90 5.32 -8.84
C GLN A 31 9.20 6.75 -9.32
N GLU A 32 8.76 7.74 -8.55
CA GLU A 32 8.94 9.17 -8.81
C GLU A 32 9.96 9.75 -7.84
N GLU A 33 10.74 10.74 -8.27
CA GLU A 33 11.58 11.49 -7.33
C GLU A 33 10.71 12.45 -6.51
N VAL A 34 10.66 12.19 -5.20
CA VAL A 34 9.93 13.02 -4.25
C VAL A 34 10.91 13.59 -3.26
N TYR A 35 10.82 14.90 -3.05
CA TYR A 35 11.60 15.63 -2.08
C TYR A 35 10.68 16.12 -0.97
N MET A 36 11.18 16.11 0.26
CA MET A 36 10.52 16.75 1.40
C MET A 36 11.46 17.74 2.07
N THR A 37 10.88 18.72 2.76
CA THR A 37 11.64 19.56 3.68
C THR A 37 12.30 18.71 4.76
N GLN A 38 13.42 19.20 5.29
CA GLN A 38 14.09 18.51 6.38
C GLN A 38 13.15 18.41 7.58
N PRO A 39 13.02 17.23 8.20
CA PRO A 39 12.21 17.08 9.39
C PRO A 39 12.85 17.83 10.57
N GLU A 40 12.01 18.21 11.53
CA GLU A 40 12.45 18.85 12.75
C GLU A 40 13.48 17.97 13.48
N GLY A 41 14.57 18.58 13.94
CA GLY A 41 15.70 17.87 14.56
C GLY A 41 16.73 17.29 13.59
N TYR A 42 16.50 17.30 12.26
CA TYR A 42 17.48 16.90 11.26
C TYR A 42 18.21 18.08 10.61
N VAL A 43 17.67 19.30 10.76
CA VAL A 43 18.23 20.51 10.16
C VAL A 43 19.61 20.82 10.76
N VAL A 44 20.63 20.90 9.91
CA VAL A 44 21.99 21.28 10.30
C VAL A 44 22.19 22.78 10.06
N PRO A 45 22.77 23.54 11.02
CA PRO A 45 23.09 24.95 10.83
C PRO A 45 23.91 25.20 9.56
N GLY A 46 23.49 26.16 8.74
CA GLY A 46 24.08 26.47 7.43
C GLY A 46 23.63 25.55 6.28
N GLN A 47 22.72 24.60 6.54
CA GLN A 47 22.15 23.70 5.53
C GLN A 47 20.61 23.69 5.55
N GLU A 48 19.99 24.74 6.07
CA GLU A 48 18.54 24.85 6.29
C GLU A 48 17.74 24.72 4.99
N ALA A 49 18.31 25.20 3.86
CA ALA A 49 17.68 25.14 2.55
C ALA A 49 17.75 23.76 1.87
N LYS A 50 18.43 22.77 2.46
CA LYS A 50 18.47 21.43 1.88
C LYS A 50 17.12 20.72 2.01
N VAL A 51 16.92 19.76 1.12
CA VAL A 51 15.75 18.89 1.07
C VAL A 51 16.17 17.43 1.13
N CYS A 52 15.29 16.58 1.67
CA CYS A 52 15.51 15.14 1.73
C CYS A 52 14.86 14.47 0.53
N ARG A 53 15.61 13.66 -0.22
CA ARG A 53 15.04 12.77 -1.24
C ARG A 53 14.48 11.51 -0.59
N LEU A 54 13.19 11.27 -0.80
CA LEU A 54 12.53 10.07 -0.31
C LEU A 54 12.92 8.85 -1.14
N LYS A 55 13.46 7.82 -0.48
CA LYS A 55 13.75 6.52 -1.11
C LYS A 55 12.54 5.58 -1.12
N LYS A 56 11.66 5.73 -0.13
CA LYS A 56 10.46 4.90 0.05
C LYS A 56 9.22 5.77 0.23
N SER A 57 8.06 5.23 -0.11
CA SER A 57 6.81 5.98 0.03
C SER A 57 6.47 6.20 1.51
N LEU A 58 6.07 7.42 1.86
CA LEU A 58 5.64 7.80 3.22
C LEU A 58 4.12 7.94 3.28
N TYR A 59 3.58 7.86 4.50
CA TYR A 59 2.20 8.25 4.76
C TYR A 59 1.95 9.70 4.31
N GLY A 60 0.77 9.95 3.77
CA GLY A 60 0.37 11.29 3.28
C GLY A 60 0.79 11.60 1.84
N LEU A 61 1.63 10.79 1.21
CA LEU A 61 1.91 10.93 -0.22
C LEU A 61 0.71 10.45 -1.05
N LYS A 62 0.23 11.29 -1.98
CA LYS A 62 -0.89 10.96 -2.88
C LYS A 62 -0.70 9.66 -3.66
N GLN A 63 0.55 9.30 -3.97
CA GLN A 63 0.94 8.12 -4.73
C GLN A 63 1.18 6.88 -3.87
N ALA A 64 1.29 7.00 -2.53
CA ALA A 64 1.56 5.87 -1.65
C ALA A 64 0.46 4.78 -1.71
N PRO A 65 -0.85 5.10 -1.75
CA PRO A 65 -1.89 4.08 -1.90
C PRO A 65 -1.79 3.29 -3.22
N ARG A 66 -1.54 3.99 -4.34
CA ARG A 66 -1.35 3.35 -5.66
C ARG A 66 -0.10 2.48 -5.68
N ALA A 67 0.97 2.96 -5.05
CA ALA A 67 2.21 2.23 -4.92
C ALA A 67 1.99 0.91 -4.18
N TRP A 68 1.31 0.97 -3.04
CA TRP A 68 0.95 -0.23 -2.29
C TRP A 68 0.06 -1.19 -3.09
N TYR A 69 -0.96 -0.67 -3.78
CA TYR A 69 -1.85 -1.49 -4.63
C TYR A 69 -1.07 -2.32 -5.66
N ILE A 70 -0.12 -1.72 -6.37
CA ILE A 70 0.67 -2.45 -7.37
C ILE A 70 1.54 -3.53 -6.70
N LYS A 71 2.13 -3.23 -5.54
CA LYS A 71 2.97 -4.18 -4.82
C LYS A 71 2.19 -5.41 -4.35
N ILE A 72 0.99 -5.21 -3.79
CA ILE A 72 0.16 -6.31 -3.33
C ILE A 72 -0.41 -7.12 -4.49
N ASP A 73 -0.78 -6.46 -5.59
CA ASP A 73 -1.22 -7.12 -6.82
C ASP A 73 -0.15 -8.04 -7.40
N GLU A 74 1.07 -7.54 -7.61
CA GLU A 74 2.21 -8.33 -8.08
C GLU A 74 2.44 -9.55 -7.18
N HIS A 75 2.39 -9.35 -5.85
CA HIS A 75 2.56 -10.41 -4.88
C HIS A 75 1.45 -11.47 -4.96
N LEU A 76 0.18 -11.06 -5.06
CA LEU A 76 -0.96 -11.98 -5.17
C LEU A 76 -0.88 -12.80 -6.47
N VAL A 77 -0.59 -12.15 -7.60
CA VAL A 77 -0.43 -12.82 -8.90
C VAL A 77 0.72 -13.83 -8.88
N GLN A 78 1.87 -13.47 -8.29
CA GLN A 78 3.00 -14.39 -8.12
C GLN A 78 2.65 -15.62 -7.29
N HIS A 79 1.69 -15.51 -6.36
CA HIS A 79 1.20 -16.62 -5.55
C HIS A 79 0.01 -17.36 -6.18
N GLY A 80 -0.29 -17.12 -7.46
CA GLY A 80 -1.30 -17.84 -8.23
C GLY A 80 -2.73 -17.33 -8.05
N PHE A 81 -2.92 -16.16 -7.45
CA PHE A 81 -4.23 -15.50 -7.46
C PHE A 81 -4.44 -14.79 -8.80
N PHE A 82 -5.70 -14.67 -9.23
CA PHE A 82 -6.08 -13.92 -10.42
C PHE A 82 -7.14 -12.87 -10.11
N ARG A 83 -7.10 -11.75 -10.83
CA ARG A 83 -8.05 -10.64 -10.66
C ARG A 83 -9.42 -11.05 -11.17
N ASN A 84 -10.46 -10.66 -10.45
CA ASN A 84 -11.83 -10.77 -10.95
C ASN A 84 -12.05 -9.76 -12.09
N PRO A 85 -12.63 -10.16 -13.23
CA PRO A 85 -12.83 -9.27 -14.38
C PRO A 85 -13.86 -8.16 -14.13
N TYR A 86 -14.73 -8.32 -13.12
CA TYR A 86 -15.79 -7.37 -12.78
C TYR A 86 -15.42 -6.47 -11.58
N ASP A 87 -14.51 -6.92 -10.70
CA ASP A 87 -13.95 -6.09 -9.62
C ASP A 87 -12.42 -6.27 -9.50
N PRO A 88 -11.62 -5.29 -9.94
CA PRO A 88 -10.15 -5.35 -9.88
C PRO A 88 -9.55 -5.46 -8.47
N ASN A 89 -10.33 -5.21 -7.42
CA ASN A 89 -9.88 -5.34 -6.03
C ASN A 89 -10.17 -6.72 -5.43
N LEU A 90 -10.88 -7.58 -6.16
CA LEU A 90 -11.17 -8.95 -5.75
C LEU A 90 -10.24 -9.92 -6.47
N TYR A 91 -9.61 -10.81 -5.70
CA TYR A 91 -8.73 -11.85 -6.20
C TYR A 91 -9.29 -13.21 -5.82
N LEU A 92 -9.21 -14.15 -6.75
CA LEU A 92 -9.64 -15.53 -6.57
C LEU A 92 -8.44 -16.45 -6.79
N LYS A 93 -8.47 -17.61 -6.14
CA LYS A 93 -7.47 -18.67 -6.28
C LYS A 93 -8.18 -20.02 -6.15
#